data_AF-A0A2T1D2H4-F1
#
_entry.id   AF-A0A2T1D2H4-F1
#
_cell.length_a   1.000
_cell.length_b   1.000
_cell.length_c   1.000
_cell.angle_alpha   90.00
_cell.angle_beta   90.00
_cell.angle_gamma   90.00
#
_symmetry.space_group_name_H-M   'P 1'
#
loop_
_entity.id
_entity.type
_entity.pdbx_description
1 polymer ?
#
loop_
_entity_poly.entity_id
_entity_poly.type
_entity_poly.pdbx_seq_one_letter_code
_entity_poly.pdbx_strand_id
1 'polypeptide(L)'
;MKKPKFFRQFNYNKTLLPNPFLAELEKDIESIEQAKEKTGHTIGYPGWNLIYSILLSHLKPDQWNVIIETGTNLGCSTIILAQALKDSCANGQVYTVELASENYEKAKYHFAQAGVNELIDARLGDSKEVLKQIIQEFTGIRTAFLDASHLLNDVLAEFEIIYPLLDEDSIVIFDNTYQIAEPHEDQRVFGALHKIQETYGGNLINF
;
A
#
# COMPACT_ATOMS: atom_id res chain seq x y z
N MET A 1 -20.13 4.25 13.69
CA MET A 1 -18.67 4.06 13.59
C MET A 1 -17.94 4.60 14.82
N LYS A 2 -16.98 3.82 15.34
CA LYS A 2 -16.07 4.15 16.45
C LYS A 2 -15.00 5.17 16.03
N LYS A 3 -14.23 5.72 16.98
CA LYS A 3 -13.07 6.57 16.65
C LYS A 3 -11.95 5.73 16.01
N PRO A 4 -11.28 6.23 14.96
CA PRO A 4 -10.10 5.61 14.38
C PRO A 4 -9.01 5.36 15.43
N LYS A 5 -8.29 4.24 15.29
CA LYS A 5 -7.06 3.96 16.03
C LYS A 5 -5.87 4.26 15.12
N PHE A 6 -4.94 5.06 15.62
CA PHE A 6 -3.68 5.34 14.93
C PHE A 6 -2.55 4.63 15.66
N PHE A 7 -1.84 3.76 14.94
CA PHE A 7 -0.64 3.07 15.44
C PHE A 7 0.66 3.74 15.00
N ARG A 8 0.55 4.80 14.18
CA ARG A 8 1.67 5.61 13.75
C ARG A 8 2.36 6.24 14.96
N GLN A 9 3.67 6.09 15.02
CA GLN A 9 4.52 6.62 16.09
C GLN A 9 5.36 7.77 15.55
N PHE A 10 5.63 8.75 16.41
CA PHE A 10 6.45 9.92 16.09
C PHE A 10 7.76 9.96 16.87
N ASN A 11 7.86 9.23 17.97
CA ASN A 11 9.07 9.13 18.78
C ASN A 11 9.99 8.01 18.28
N TYR A 12 10.55 8.19 17.10
CA TYR A 12 11.52 7.27 16.49
C TYR A 12 12.64 8.08 15.81
N ASN A 13 13.75 7.40 15.49
CA ASN A 13 14.82 8.00 14.72
C ASN A 13 14.48 8.01 13.21
N LYS A 14 14.16 9.20 12.68
CA LYS A 14 13.72 9.40 11.28
C LYS A 14 14.80 9.01 10.27
N THR A 15 16.07 9.08 10.64
CA THR A 15 17.18 8.68 9.76
C THR A 15 17.20 7.17 9.50
N LEU A 16 16.38 6.38 10.22
CA LEU A 16 16.22 4.93 10.02
C LEU A 16 15.01 4.59 9.13
N LEU A 17 14.36 5.58 8.52
CA LEU A 17 13.37 5.30 7.48
C LEU A 17 14.07 4.74 6.23
N PRO A 18 13.43 3.79 5.51
CA PRO A 18 14.03 3.16 4.35
C PRO A 18 14.45 4.13 3.24
N ASN A 19 13.77 5.27 3.11
CA ASN A 19 14.09 6.26 2.09
C ASN A 19 14.41 7.64 2.74
N PRO A 20 15.53 8.28 2.36
CA PRO A 20 15.96 9.55 2.95
C PRO A 20 15.02 10.72 2.65
N PHE A 21 14.30 10.70 1.53
CA PHE A 21 13.30 11.74 1.23
C PHE A 21 12.13 11.66 2.21
N LEU A 22 11.65 10.45 2.56
CA LEU A 22 10.64 10.27 3.60
C LEU A 22 11.15 10.71 4.98
N ALA A 23 12.43 10.46 5.29
CA ALA A 23 13.06 10.95 6.52
C ALA A 23 13.04 12.48 6.62
N GLU A 24 13.28 13.19 5.50
CA GLU A 24 13.20 14.65 5.47
C GLU A 24 11.75 15.15 5.56
N LEU A 25 10.78 14.50 4.90
CA LEU A 25 9.36 14.84 5.06
C LEU A 25 8.90 14.72 6.53
N GLU A 26 9.44 13.75 7.26
CA GLU A 26 9.13 13.45 8.66
C GLU A 26 9.88 14.28 9.70
N LYS A 27 10.82 15.15 9.29
CA LYS A 27 11.84 15.75 10.16
C LYS A 27 11.33 16.52 11.38
N ASP A 28 10.09 17.01 11.32
CA ASP A 28 9.45 17.76 12.41
C ASP A 28 8.01 17.31 12.66
N ILE A 29 7.69 16.04 12.34
CA ILE A 29 6.34 15.49 12.54
C ILE A 29 6.28 14.84 13.91
N GLU A 30 5.43 15.39 14.77
CA GLU A 30 5.20 14.95 16.16
C GLU A 30 3.75 14.53 16.41
N SER A 31 2.82 14.81 15.47
CA SER A 31 1.40 14.47 15.60
C SER A 31 0.77 14.01 14.29
N ILE A 32 -0.42 13.40 14.41
CA ILE A 32 -1.23 12.94 13.26
C ILE A 32 -1.69 14.11 12.39
N GLU A 33 -1.96 15.27 12.99
CA GLU A 33 -2.39 16.48 12.29
C GLU A 33 -1.27 17.00 11.39
N GLN A 34 -0.06 17.12 11.93
CA GLN A 34 1.13 17.50 11.14
C GLN A 34 1.45 16.45 10.07
N ALA A 35 1.27 15.16 10.40
CA ALA A 35 1.47 14.07 9.45
C ALA A 35 0.56 14.18 8.24
N LYS A 36 -0.72 14.51 8.45
CA LYS A 36 -1.70 14.69 7.37
C LYS A 36 -1.32 15.81 6.40
N GLU A 37 -0.76 16.90 6.92
CA GLU A 37 -0.35 18.03 6.08
C GLU A 37 0.84 17.69 5.18
N LYS A 38 1.83 16.94 5.70
CA LYS A 38 3.09 16.66 4.99
C LYS A 38 3.10 15.36 4.20
N THR A 39 2.49 14.31 4.75
CA THR A 39 2.55 12.93 4.21
C THR A 39 1.17 12.33 3.94
N GLY A 40 0.11 13.12 4.11
CA GLY A 40 -1.26 12.68 3.90
C GLY A 40 -1.68 11.61 4.92
N HIS A 41 -2.55 10.71 4.47
CA HIS A 41 -3.20 9.71 5.33
C HIS A 41 -2.45 8.38 5.45
N THR A 42 -1.20 8.34 5.00
CA THR A 42 -0.36 7.13 4.99
C THR A 42 -0.06 6.56 6.39
N ILE A 43 0.23 5.26 6.42
CA ILE A 43 0.53 4.46 7.62
C ILE A 43 1.70 5.00 8.47
N GLY A 44 2.71 5.63 7.84
CA GLY A 44 3.90 6.13 8.53
C GLY A 44 4.70 5.04 9.25
N TYR A 45 5.60 5.47 10.16
CA TYR A 45 6.32 4.55 11.05
C TYR A 45 5.41 4.02 12.16
N PRO A 46 5.48 2.72 12.55
CA PRO A 46 6.40 1.68 12.06
C PRO A 46 5.90 0.93 10.81
N GLY A 47 4.70 1.23 10.31
CA GLY A 47 4.07 0.53 9.18
C GLY A 47 4.94 0.51 7.92
N TRP A 48 5.56 1.63 7.56
CA TRP A 48 6.51 1.69 6.44
C TRP A 48 7.68 0.72 6.59
N ASN A 49 8.32 0.68 7.75
CA ASN A 49 9.46 -0.23 7.99
C ASN A 49 9.01 -1.69 7.97
N LEU A 50 7.78 -1.98 8.41
CA LEU A 50 7.21 -3.32 8.36
C LEU A 50 6.96 -3.77 6.91
N ILE A 51 6.28 -2.95 6.10
CA ILE A 51 6.07 -3.23 4.68
C ILE A 51 7.42 -3.43 3.98
N TYR A 52 8.38 -2.53 4.20
CA TYR A 52 9.73 -2.64 3.66
C TYR A 52 10.38 -3.99 4.02
N SER A 53 10.34 -4.39 5.28
CA SER A 53 10.93 -5.64 5.77
C SER A 53 10.25 -6.88 5.20
N ILE A 54 8.91 -6.84 5.07
CA ILE A 54 8.13 -7.90 4.43
C ILE A 54 8.58 -8.06 2.98
N LEU A 55 8.63 -6.97 2.21
CA LEU A 55 9.02 -7.04 0.80
C LEU A 55 10.46 -7.52 0.64
N LEU A 56 11.43 -7.00 1.40
CA LEU A 56 12.82 -7.47 1.32
C LEU A 56 12.95 -8.98 1.58
N SER A 57 12.12 -9.53 2.45
CA SER A 57 12.13 -10.97 2.78
C SER A 57 11.33 -11.81 1.78
N HIS A 58 10.48 -11.17 0.99
CA HIS A 58 9.50 -11.83 0.13
C HIS A 58 9.85 -11.77 -1.36
N LEU A 59 10.55 -10.74 -1.83
CA LEU A 59 10.88 -10.59 -3.25
C LEU A 59 11.76 -11.75 -3.75
N LYS A 60 11.49 -12.19 -4.98
CA LYS A 60 12.24 -13.25 -5.65
C LYS A 60 13.35 -12.62 -6.51
N PRO A 61 14.64 -12.78 -6.19
CA PRO A 61 15.72 -12.08 -6.88
C PRO A 61 15.85 -12.48 -8.37
N ASP A 62 15.54 -13.74 -8.70
CA ASP A 62 15.69 -14.30 -10.04
C ASP A 62 14.41 -14.19 -10.90
N GLN A 63 13.40 -13.44 -10.44
CA GLN A 63 12.12 -13.29 -11.13
C GLN A 63 11.72 -11.82 -11.27
N TRP A 64 10.78 -11.54 -12.17
CA TRP A 64 10.15 -10.24 -12.26
C TRP A 64 9.07 -10.11 -11.18
N ASN A 65 9.23 -9.15 -10.26
CA ASN A 65 8.33 -8.95 -9.14
C ASN A 65 7.32 -7.84 -9.48
N VAL A 66 6.06 -8.23 -9.66
CA VAL A 66 4.94 -7.29 -9.83
C VAL A 66 4.40 -6.93 -8.44
N ILE A 67 4.43 -5.65 -8.11
CA ILE A 67 3.83 -5.11 -6.90
C ILE A 67 2.67 -4.21 -7.30
N ILE A 68 1.49 -4.43 -6.72
CA ILE A 68 0.31 -3.57 -6.93
C ILE A 68 0.04 -2.74 -5.69
N GLU A 69 -0.35 -1.49 -5.89
CA GLU A 69 -0.91 -0.61 -4.87
C GLU A 69 -2.20 0.06 -5.38
N THR A 70 -3.26 0.07 -4.57
CA THR A 70 -4.42 0.94 -4.78
C THR A 70 -4.48 1.97 -3.65
N GLY A 71 -4.69 3.24 -3.99
CA GLY A 71 -4.68 4.34 -3.00
C GLY A 71 -3.31 4.95 -2.79
N THR A 72 -2.69 5.47 -3.86
CA THR A 72 -1.34 6.09 -3.82
C THR A 72 -1.22 7.23 -2.80
N ASN A 73 -2.27 8.04 -2.64
CA ASN A 73 -2.27 9.29 -1.89
C ASN A 73 -1.10 10.20 -2.30
N LEU A 74 -0.29 10.68 -1.35
CA LEU A 74 0.91 11.46 -1.64
C LEU A 74 2.13 10.58 -2.01
N GLY A 75 1.96 9.28 -2.22
CA GLY A 75 2.99 8.38 -2.73
C GLY A 75 3.98 7.83 -1.69
N CYS A 76 3.75 8.04 -0.40
CA CYS A 76 4.73 7.65 0.62
C CYS A 76 4.88 6.13 0.76
N SER A 77 3.78 5.37 0.75
CA SER A 77 3.82 3.90 0.75
C SER A 77 4.39 3.36 -0.56
N THR A 78 4.04 3.94 -1.71
CA THR A 78 4.62 3.59 -3.01
C THR A 78 6.14 3.72 -3.01
N ILE A 79 6.68 4.80 -2.40
CA ILE A 79 8.13 5.00 -2.25
C ILE A 79 8.74 3.85 -1.46
N ILE A 80 8.10 3.40 -0.39
CA ILE A 80 8.59 2.26 0.41
C ILE A 80 8.59 0.96 -0.42
N LEU A 81 7.52 0.70 -1.17
CA LEU A 81 7.42 -0.48 -2.04
C LEU A 81 8.54 -0.48 -3.10
N ALA A 82 8.75 0.66 -3.77
CA ALA A 82 9.78 0.81 -4.79
C ALA A 82 11.20 0.81 -4.19
N GLN A 83 11.39 1.36 -2.99
CA GLN A 83 12.66 1.33 -2.28
C GLN A 83 13.07 -0.10 -1.92
N ALA A 84 12.13 -0.97 -1.55
CA ALA A 84 12.42 -2.38 -1.30
C ALA A 84 12.88 -3.12 -2.57
N LEU A 85 12.27 -2.86 -3.73
CA LEU A 85 12.78 -3.36 -5.02
C LEU A 85 14.20 -2.88 -5.29
N LYS A 86 14.43 -1.57 -5.13
CA LYS A 86 15.73 -0.95 -5.37
C LYS A 86 16.84 -1.56 -4.51
N ASP A 87 16.59 -1.71 -3.20
CA ASP A 87 17.59 -2.17 -2.24
C ASP A 87 17.83 -3.69 -2.30
N SER A 88 16.78 -4.47 -2.58
CA SER A 88 16.92 -5.92 -2.80
C SER A 88 17.66 -6.27 -4.10
N CYS A 89 17.84 -5.29 -5.00
CA CYS A 89 18.35 -5.49 -6.36
C CYS A 89 17.53 -6.50 -7.18
N ALA A 90 16.28 -6.77 -6.78
CA ALA A 90 15.38 -7.65 -7.51
C ALA A 90 14.80 -6.92 -8.73
N ASN A 91 14.55 -7.66 -9.81
CA ASN A 91 13.86 -7.11 -10.96
C ASN A 91 12.36 -6.97 -10.65
N GLY A 92 11.74 -5.87 -11.02
CA GLY A 92 10.30 -5.67 -10.78
C GLY A 92 9.85 -4.24 -10.97
N GLN A 93 8.55 -4.03 -10.75
CA GLN A 93 7.91 -2.73 -10.89
C GLN A 93 6.73 -2.62 -9.93
N VAL A 94 6.52 -1.42 -9.39
CA VAL A 94 5.35 -1.05 -8.61
C VAL A 94 4.32 -0.41 -9.53
N TYR A 95 3.11 -0.94 -9.55
CA TYR A 95 1.96 -0.35 -10.23
C TYR A 95 1.07 0.27 -9.18
N THR A 96 0.84 1.58 -9.25
CA THR A 96 0.00 2.30 -8.27
C THR A 96 -1.12 3.07 -8.93
N VAL A 97 -2.27 3.15 -8.26
CA VAL A 97 -3.45 3.90 -8.75
C VAL A 97 -3.91 4.93 -7.74
N GLU A 98 -4.06 6.16 -8.24
CA GLU A 98 -4.64 7.28 -7.50
C GLU A 98 -5.88 7.81 -8.22
N LEU A 99 -6.91 8.18 -7.46
CA LEU A 99 -8.14 8.74 -7.99
C LEU A 99 -8.05 10.26 -8.16
N ALA A 100 -7.45 10.96 -7.20
CA ALA A 100 -7.40 12.42 -7.18
C ALA A 100 -6.18 12.94 -7.95
N SER A 101 -6.42 13.70 -9.02
CA SER A 101 -5.36 14.23 -9.89
C SER A 101 -4.32 15.07 -9.13
N GLU A 102 -4.73 15.85 -8.14
CA GLU A 102 -3.80 16.64 -7.31
C GLU A 102 -2.85 15.76 -6.49
N ASN A 103 -3.36 14.66 -5.94
CA ASN A 103 -2.55 13.69 -5.19
C ASN A 103 -1.62 12.94 -6.15
N TYR A 104 -2.13 12.55 -7.32
CA TYR A 104 -1.37 11.88 -8.36
C TYR A 104 -0.14 12.69 -8.79
N GLU A 105 -0.30 13.98 -9.08
CA GLU A 105 0.82 14.85 -9.47
C GLU A 105 1.82 15.05 -8.31
N LYS A 106 1.33 15.19 -7.07
CA LYS A 106 2.21 15.27 -5.89
C LYS A 106 2.98 13.97 -5.67
N ALA A 107 2.34 12.82 -5.82
CA ALA A 107 2.97 11.51 -5.69
C ALA A 107 4.10 11.34 -6.71
N LYS A 108 3.86 11.69 -7.99
CA LYS A 108 4.90 11.65 -9.03
C LYS A 108 6.09 12.56 -8.72
N TYR A 109 5.82 13.77 -8.21
CA TYR A 109 6.87 14.65 -7.73
C TYR A 109 7.68 13.99 -6.60
N HIS A 110 7.01 13.40 -5.61
CA HIS A 110 7.66 12.68 -4.51
C HIS A 110 8.48 11.48 -4.99
N PHE A 111 8.01 10.71 -5.97
CA PHE A 111 8.74 9.58 -6.55
C PHE A 111 10.09 10.02 -7.16
N ALA A 112 10.07 11.16 -7.86
CA ALA A 112 11.28 11.74 -8.44
C ALA A 112 12.25 12.22 -7.35
N GLN A 113 11.74 12.92 -6.32
CA GLN A 113 12.58 13.37 -5.19
C GLN A 113 13.17 12.20 -4.39
N ALA A 114 12.41 11.11 -4.25
CA ALA A 114 12.85 9.89 -3.58
C ALA A 114 13.83 9.04 -4.43
N GLY A 115 13.99 9.35 -5.72
CA GLY A 115 14.89 8.65 -6.63
C GLY A 115 14.46 7.22 -6.95
N VAL A 116 13.15 6.97 -7.01
CA VAL A 116 12.55 5.64 -7.28
C VAL A 116 11.53 5.67 -8.43
N ASN A 117 11.37 6.80 -9.12
CA ASN A 117 10.35 6.99 -10.17
C ASN A 117 10.43 5.96 -11.30
N GLU A 118 11.63 5.51 -11.68
CA GLU A 118 11.83 4.53 -12.76
C GLU A 118 11.28 3.13 -12.41
N LEU A 119 11.02 2.85 -11.13
CA LEU A 119 10.45 1.60 -10.65
C LEU A 119 8.92 1.65 -10.52
N ILE A 120 8.29 2.77 -10.87
CA ILE A 120 6.87 3.02 -10.59
C ILE A 120 6.11 3.32 -11.89
N ASP A 121 5.10 2.51 -12.19
CA ASP A 121 4.02 2.85 -13.12
C ASP A 121 2.85 3.42 -12.31
N ALA A 122 2.68 4.75 -12.37
CA ALA A 122 1.61 5.45 -11.68
C ALA A 122 0.47 5.79 -12.65
N ARG A 123 -0.74 5.32 -12.33
CA ARG A 123 -1.95 5.56 -13.13
C ARG A 123 -2.98 6.39 -12.38
N LEU A 124 -3.65 7.27 -13.11
CA LEU A 124 -4.73 8.10 -12.61
C LEU A 124 -6.08 7.49 -13.00
N GLY A 125 -6.96 7.22 -12.03
CA GLY A 125 -8.30 6.71 -12.30
C GLY A 125 -8.95 5.98 -11.13
N ASP A 126 -10.13 5.41 -11.36
CA ASP A 126 -10.76 4.48 -10.42
C ASP A 126 -9.94 3.19 -10.34
N SER A 127 -9.61 2.77 -9.13
CA SER A 127 -8.76 1.61 -8.87
C SER A 127 -9.27 0.33 -9.51
N LYS A 128 -10.58 0.06 -9.49
CA LYS A 128 -11.14 -1.17 -10.06
C LYS A 128 -11.03 -1.17 -11.58
N GLU A 129 -11.30 -0.03 -12.22
CA GLU A 129 -11.19 0.09 -13.68
C GLU A 129 -9.74 0.03 -14.16
N VAL A 130 -8.83 0.67 -13.43
CA VAL A 130 -7.40 0.65 -13.77
C VAL A 130 -6.79 -0.72 -13.48
N LEU A 131 -7.13 -1.39 -12.37
CA LEU A 131 -6.68 -2.75 -12.08
C LEU A 131 -7.05 -3.71 -13.20
N LYS A 132 -8.30 -3.69 -13.69
CA LYS A 132 -8.74 -4.52 -14.83
C LYS A 132 -7.89 -4.35 -16.10
N GLN A 133 -7.25 -3.20 -16.26
CA GLN A 133 -6.33 -2.91 -17.37
C GLN A 133 -4.92 -3.42 -17.03
N ILE A 134 -4.37 -3.02 -15.88
CA ILE A 134 -3.02 -3.38 -15.41
C ILE A 134 -2.85 -4.91 -15.40
N ILE A 135 -3.83 -5.66 -14.89
CA ILE A 135 -3.72 -7.12 -14.75
C ILE A 135 -3.57 -7.86 -16.08
N GLN A 136 -3.85 -7.21 -17.22
CA GLN A 136 -3.67 -7.80 -18.55
C GLN A 136 -2.21 -7.79 -19.00
N GLU A 137 -1.33 -7.08 -18.27
CA GLU A 137 0.07 -6.85 -18.64
C GLU A 137 1.04 -7.89 -18.07
N PHE A 138 0.59 -8.71 -17.13
CA PHE A 138 1.42 -9.71 -16.45
C PHE A 138 0.63 -10.95 -16.04
N THR A 139 1.36 -12.02 -15.70
CA THR A 139 0.78 -13.34 -15.39
C THR A 139 0.81 -13.69 -13.91
N GLY A 140 1.38 -12.84 -13.06
CA GLY A 140 1.51 -13.09 -11.63
C GLY A 140 1.76 -11.80 -10.85
N ILE A 141 1.25 -11.75 -9.62
CA ILE A 141 1.40 -10.64 -8.68
C ILE A 141 2.15 -11.15 -7.47
N ARG A 142 3.29 -10.53 -7.14
CA ARG A 142 4.11 -10.93 -5.98
C ARG A 142 3.53 -10.39 -4.68
N THR A 143 3.10 -9.14 -4.71
CA THR A 143 2.57 -8.43 -3.55
C THR A 143 1.52 -7.42 -3.99
N ALA A 144 0.46 -7.28 -3.20
CA ALA A 144 -0.53 -6.22 -3.39
C ALA A 144 -0.75 -5.46 -2.08
N PHE A 145 -0.84 -4.13 -2.13
CA PHE A 145 -1.27 -3.29 -1.02
C PHE A 145 -2.56 -2.58 -1.41
N LEU A 146 -3.69 -3.02 -0.85
CA LEU A 146 -5.01 -2.54 -1.22
C LEU A 146 -5.52 -1.53 -0.18
N ASP A 147 -5.50 -0.24 -0.51
CA ASP A 147 -5.82 0.87 0.39
C ASP A 147 -6.54 2.05 -0.30
N ALA A 148 -7.30 1.80 -1.38
CA ALA A 148 -8.06 2.85 -2.05
C ALA A 148 -9.38 3.21 -1.33
N SER A 149 -10.41 2.37 -1.47
CA SER A 149 -11.71 2.56 -0.81
C SER A 149 -11.83 1.59 0.36
N HIS A 150 -12.30 2.10 1.50
CA HIS A 150 -12.50 1.29 2.70
C HIS A 150 -13.90 0.67 2.80
N LEU A 151 -14.74 0.82 1.77
CA LEU A 151 -16.05 0.16 1.71
C LEU A 151 -15.89 -1.33 1.46
N LEU A 152 -16.64 -2.15 2.17
CA LEU A 152 -16.51 -3.62 2.11
C LEU A 152 -16.56 -4.15 0.67
N ASN A 153 -17.54 -3.69 -0.12
CA ASN A 153 -17.71 -4.18 -1.50
C ASN A 153 -16.60 -3.71 -2.44
N ASP A 154 -16.01 -2.53 -2.21
CA ASP A 154 -14.89 -2.05 -3.03
C ASP A 154 -13.62 -2.87 -2.74
N VAL A 155 -13.32 -3.13 -1.47
CA VAL A 155 -12.17 -3.97 -1.07
C VAL A 155 -12.30 -5.38 -1.64
N LEU A 156 -13.49 -5.97 -1.55
CA LEU A 156 -13.76 -7.29 -2.15
C LEU A 156 -13.59 -7.25 -3.68
N ALA A 157 -14.10 -6.21 -4.35
CA ALA A 157 -13.97 -6.09 -5.80
C ALA A 157 -12.50 -5.95 -6.23
N GLU A 158 -11.68 -5.17 -5.53
CA GLU A 158 -10.23 -5.08 -5.82
C GLU A 158 -9.53 -6.41 -5.62
N PHE A 159 -9.81 -7.10 -4.51
CA PHE A 159 -9.24 -8.42 -4.24
C PHE A 159 -9.64 -9.44 -5.30
N GLU A 160 -10.92 -9.49 -5.67
CA GLU A 160 -11.46 -10.39 -6.69
C GLU A 160 -10.82 -10.19 -8.08
N ILE A 161 -10.48 -8.94 -8.43
CA ILE A 161 -9.78 -8.62 -9.69
C ILE A 161 -8.36 -9.21 -9.71
N ILE A 162 -7.62 -9.10 -8.60
CA ILE A 162 -6.23 -9.57 -8.53
C ILE A 162 -6.08 -11.05 -8.19
N TYR A 163 -7.08 -11.64 -7.53
CA TYR A 163 -7.02 -13.01 -7.00
C TYR A 163 -6.57 -14.07 -8.02
N PRO A 164 -7.04 -14.07 -9.29
CA PRO A 164 -6.61 -15.06 -10.29
C PRO A 164 -5.12 -15.02 -10.66
N LEU A 165 -4.42 -13.94 -10.29
CA LEU A 165 -3.00 -13.72 -10.60
C LEU A 165 -2.10 -13.82 -9.34
N LEU A 166 -2.66 -14.14 -8.18
CA LEU A 166 -1.87 -14.36 -6.99
C LEU A 166 -1.18 -15.73 -7.10
N ASP A 167 0.16 -15.74 -7.03
CA ASP A 167 0.95 -16.95 -6.78
C ASP A 167 0.61 -17.55 -5.40
N GLU A 168 0.89 -18.84 -5.20
CA GLU A 168 0.63 -19.58 -3.93
C GLU A 168 1.19 -18.89 -2.68
N ASP A 169 2.32 -18.18 -2.83
CA ASP A 169 2.99 -17.48 -1.74
C ASP A 169 2.79 -15.96 -1.79
N SER A 170 1.90 -15.42 -2.61
CA SER A 170 1.65 -13.97 -2.69
C SER A 170 1.22 -13.37 -1.35
N ILE A 171 1.64 -12.13 -1.10
CA ILE A 171 1.23 -11.37 0.08
C ILE A 171 0.29 -10.25 -0.34
N VAL A 172 -0.91 -10.22 0.27
CA VAL A 172 -1.85 -9.09 0.12
C VAL A 172 -1.93 -8.36 1.46
N ILE A 173 -1.64 -7.07 1.43
CA ILE A 173 -1.59 -6.18 2.57
C ILE A 173 -2.80 -5.24 2.51
N PHE A 174 -3.38 -4.96 3.67
CA PHE A 174 -4.50 -4.03 3.83
C PHE A 174 -4.21 -3.08 4.99
N ASP A 175 -4.60 -1.81 4.87
CA ASP A 175 -4.63 -0.87 6.00
C ASP A 175 -6.06 -0.73 6.58
N ASN A 176 -6.20 -0.03 7.70
CA ASN A 176 -7.47 0.28 8.34
C ASN A 176 -8.34 -0.94 8.71
N THR A 177 -7.66 -2.03 9.09
CA THR A 177 -8.26 -3.35 9.36
C THR A 177 -9.01 -3.44 10.69
N TYR A 178 -9.00 -2.42 11.54
CA TYR A 178 -9.66 -2.46 12.85
C TYR A 178 -11.18 -2.38 12.73
N GLN A 179 -11.90 -3.09 13.61
CA GLN A 179 -13.36 -3.05 13.65
C GLN A 179 -13.88 -1.69 14.14
N ILE A 180 -14.11 -0.77 13.20
CA ILE A 180 -14.69 0.54 13.45
C ILE A 180 -16.22 0.54 13.35
N ALA A 181 -16.78 -0.39 12.59
CA ALA A 181 -18.21 -0.46 12.29
C ALA A 181 -19.00 -1.12 13.43
N GLU A 182 -20.20 -0.61 13.69
CA GLU A 182 -21.21 -1.31 14.49
C GLU A 182 -21.86 -2.44 13.67
N PRO A 183 -22.49 -3.46 14.29
CA PRO A 183 -22.95 -4.67 13.58
C PRO A 183 -23.89 -4.47 12.38
N HIS A 184 -24.60 -3.35 12.32
CA HIS A 184 -25.56 -3.02 11.26
C HIS A 184 -25.00 -2.04 10.22
N GLU A 185 -23.76 -1.58 10.39
CA GLU A 185 -23.06 -0.71 9.45
C GLU A 185 -22.27 -1.53 8.41
N ASP A 186 -21.80 -0.88 7.35
CA ASP A 186 -20.79 -1.47 6.45
C ASP A 186 -19.56 -1.86 7.29
N GLN A 187 -19.18 -3.14 7.27
CA GLN A 187 -18.10 -3.68 8.11
C GLN A 187 -16.70 -3.29 7.63
N ARG A 188 -16.58 -2.52 6.54
CA ARG A 188 -15.35 -1.95 6.00
C ARG A 188 -14.30 -3.03 5.69
N VAL A 189 -13.04 -2.64 5.69
CA VAL A 189 -11.88 -3.52 5.51
C VAL A 189 -11.93 -4.71 6.49
N PHE A 190 -12.26 -4.48 7.77
CA PHE A 190 -12.38 -5.57 8.76
C PHE A 190 -13.33 -6.68 8.30
N GLY A 191 -14.53 -6.33 7.83
CA GLY A 191 -15.48 -7.31 7.30
C GLY A 191 -15.01 -7.96 5.99
N ALA A 192 -14.36 -7.19 5.12
CA ALA A 192 -13.80 -7.71 3.87
C ALA A 192 -12.73 -8.78 4.13
N LEU A 193 -11.82 -8.58 5.09
CA LEU A 193 -10.79 -9.57 5.45
C LEU A 193 -11.39 -10.91 5.87
N HIS A 194 -12.41 -10.88 6.71
CA HIS A 194 -13.10 -12.11 7.14
C HIS A 194 -13.78 -12.82 5.97
N LYS A 195 -14.43 -12.05 5.08
CA LYS A 195 -15.11 -12.63 3.91
C LYS A 195 -14.12 -13.18 2.88
N ILE A 196 -12.97 -12.53 2.70
CA ILE A 196 -11.86 -13.03 1.88
C ILE A 196 -11.37 -14.36 2.43
N GLN A 197 -11.06 -14.42 3.74
CA GLN A 197 -10.59 -15.65 4.38
C GLN A 197 -11.62 -16.78 4.31
N GLU A 198 -12.90 -16.49 4.54
CA GLU A 198 -13.98 -17.47 4.47
C GLU A 198 -14.17 -18.03 3.03
N THR A 199 -14.02 -17.17 2.02
CA THR A 199 -14.32 -17.51 0.62
C THR A 199 -13.11 -18.13 -0.11
N TYR A 200 -11.91 -17.61 0.12
CA TYR A 200 -10.69 -17.94 -0.63
C TYR A 200 -9.62 -18.65 0.22
N GLY A 201 -9.78 -18.69 1.55
CA GLY A 201 -8.82 -19.30 2.45
C GLY A 201 -7.57 -18.44 2.70
N GLY A 202 -6.41 -19.09 2.80
CA GLY A 202 -5.13 -18.45 3.11
C GLY A 202 -4.89 -18.17 4.60
N ASN A 203 -3.73 -17.59 4.90
CA ASN A 203 -3.33 -17.24 6.26
C ASN A 203 -3.57 -15.75 6.51
N LEU A 204 -4.58 -15.42 7.31
CA LEU A 204 -4.81 -14.05 7.76
C LEU A 204 -3.96 -13.76 9.00
N ILE A 205 -3.04 -12.80 8.89
CA ILE A 205 -2.20 -12.32 9.99
C ILE A 205 -2.62 -10.88 10.29
N ASN A 206 -2.98 -10.60 11.55
CA ASN A 206 -3.37 -9.27 12.02
C ASN A 206 -2.53 -8.95 13.28
N PHE A 207 -1.88 -7.79 13.29
CA PHE A 207 -0.96 -7.35 14.34
C PHE A 207 -1.17 -5.87 14.69
#